data_AF-A0A1I5Z6S7-F1
#
_entry.id   AF-A0A1I5Z6S7-F1
#
_cell.length_a   1.000
_cell.length_b   1.000
_cell.length_c   1.000
_cell.angle_alpha   90.00
_cell.angle_beta   90.00
_cell.angle_gamma   90.00
#
_symmetry.space_group_name_H-M   'P 1'
#
loop_
_entity.id
_entity.type
_entity.pdbx_description
1 polymer ?
#
loop_
_entity_poly.entity_id
_entity_poly.type
_entity_poly.pdbx_seq_one_letter_code
_entity_poly.pdbx_strand_id
1 'polypeptide(L)'
;MARTNQGVFTKLKEDYEKVKKDYLAEKERYEKPAESVDFFSELALTSNDLFKELKSLEYQLAGMLASTKFENDDTRHEYEVMKEAIHNMADDLQTVFKERIRLLSESNGGLWGIECRTIETMAINL
;
A
#
# COMPACT_ATOMS: atom_id res chain seq x y z
N MET A 1 20.24 -19.40 21.89
CA MET A 1 19.51 -18.16 22.23
C MET A 1 19.55 -17.23 21.03
N ALA A 2 18.45 -17.15 20.27
CA ALA A 2 18.36 -16.32 19.08
C ALA A 2 18.11 -14.86 19.49
N ARG A 3 19.17 -14.05 19.58
CA ARG A 3 19.07 -12.58 19.77
C ARG A 3 18.71 -11.83 18.49
N THR A 4 18.50 -12.54 17.37
CA THR A 4 18.60 -11.95 16.04
C THR A 4 17.32 -11.30 15.50
N ASN A 5 16.12 -11.57 16.05
CA ASN A 5 14.90 -11.10 15.37
C ASN A 5 14.17 -9.93 16.02
N GLN A 6 14.45 -9.59 17.28
CA GLN A 6 13.63 -8.61 18.02
C GLN A 6 13.73 -7.17 17.44
N GLY A 7 14.92 -6.77 16.97
CA GLY A 7 15.10 -5.45 16.32
C GLY A 7 14.44 -5.35 14.94
N VAL A 8 14.43 -6.45 14.18
CA VAL A 8 13.74 -6.53 12.87
C VAL A 8 12.23 -6.45 13.07
N PHE A 9 11.71 -7.14 14.10
CA PHE A 9 10.31 -7.09 14.49
C PHE A 9 9.83 -5.68 14.88
N THR A 10 10.60 -4.99 15.74
CA THR A 10 10.28 -3.62 16.13
C THR A 10 10.23 -2.70 14.92
N LYS A 11 11.24 -2.78 14.04
CA LYS A 11 11.29 -1.95 12.84
C LYS A 11 10.12 -2.22 11.89
N LEU A 12 9.78 -3.49 11.64
CA LEU A 12 8.65 -3.84 10.78
C LEU A 12 7.32 -3.32 11.34
N LYS A 13 7.16 -3.32 12.67
CA LYS A 13 5.99 -2.75 13.32
C LYS A 13 5.95 -1.24 13.21
N GLU A 14 7.09 -0.55 13.37
CA GLU A 14 7.19 0.90 13.17
C GLU A 14 6.89 1.29 11.72
N ASP A 15 7.46 0.58 10.75
CA ASP A 15 7.23 0.79 9.33
C ASP A 15 5.75 0.55 8.99
N TYR A 16 5.14 -0.51 9.53
CA TYR A 16 3.69 -0.78 9.40
C TYR A 16 2.83 0.38 9.94
N GLU A 17 3.09 0.86 11.16
CA GLU A 17 2.28 1.93 11.75
C GLU A 17 2.42 3.25 10.98
N LYS A 18 3.62 3.54 10.46
CA LYS A 18 3.83 4.68 9.56
C LYS A 18 2.99 4.53 8.28
N VAL A 19 3.14 3.41 7.57
CA VAL A 19 2.44 3.19 6.29
C VAL A 19 0.94 3.16 6.48
N LYS A 20 0.44 2.58 7.58
CA LYS A 20 -0.97 2.60 7.95
C LYS A 20 -1.50 4.02 8.15
N LYS A 21 -0.74 4.88 8.83
CA LYS A 21 -1.10 6.29 9.01
C LYS A 21 -1.17 7.01 7.65
N ASP A 22 -0.18 6.78 6.80
CA ASP A 22 -0.11 7.40 5.47
C ASP A 22 -1.29 6.91 4.58
N TYR A 23 -1.62 5.61 4.64
CA TYR A 23 -2.80 5.04 3.98
C TYR A 23 -4.11 5.66 4.48
N LEU A 24 -4.30 5.82 5.80
CA LEU A 24 -5.54 6.41 6.33
C LEU A 24 -5.71 7.88 5.91
N ALA A 25 -4.61 8.63 5.82
CA ALA A 25 -4.63 10.01 5.32
C ALA A 25 -4.98 10.05 3.82
N GLU A 26 -4.42 9.15 3.02
CA GLU A 26 -4.74 9.03 1.60
C GLU A 26 -6.21 8.58 1.40
N LYS A 27 -6.71 7.73 2.30
CA LYS A 27 -8.11 7.30 2.34
C LYS A 27 -9.09 8.44 2.51
N GLU A 28 -8.83 9.31 3.45
CA GLU A 28 -9.66 10.50 3.64
C GLU A 28 -9.62 11.44 2.41
N ARG A 29 -8.49 11.48 1.69
CA ARG A 29 -8.36 12.31 0.46
C ARG A 29 -9.19 11.74 -0.68
N TYR A 30 -9.18 10.42 -0.90
CA TYR A 30 -9.94 9.85 -2.00
C TYR A 30 -11.45 9.83 -1.75
N GLU A 31 -11.93 9.92 -0.51
CA GLU A 31 -13.37 10.00 -0.22
C GLU A 31 -13.95 11.38 -0.59
N LYS A 32 -13.11 12.38 -0.81
CA LYS A 32 -13.51 13.73 -1.23
C LYS A 32 -13.75 13.78 -2.75
N PRO A 33 -14.69 14.61 -3.24
CA PRO A 33 -14.83 14.86 -4.67
C PRO A 33 -13.52 15.40 -5.24
N ALA A 34 -13.12 14.91 -6.40
CA ALA A 34 -11.93 15.43 -7.04
C ALA A 34 -12.17 16.85 -7.56
N GLU A 35 -11.31 17.78 -7.14
CA GLU A 35 -11.48 19.21 -7.42
C GLU A 35 -10.81 19.63 -8.75
N SER A 36 -9.83 18.85 -9.26
CA SER A 36 -9.10 19.13 -10.50
C SER A 36 -8.37 17.92 -11.08
N VAL A 37 -7.89 18.02 -12.33
CA VAL A 37 -7.02 17.01 -12.98
C VAL A 37 -5.66 16.86 -12.27
N ASP A 38 -5.07 17.98 -11.82
CA ASP A 38 -3.81 17.97 -11.07
C ASP A 38 -3.95 17.18 -9.75
N PHE A 39 -5.10 17.33 -9.06
CA PHE A 39 -5.42 16.54 -7.87
C PHE A 39 -5.45 15.03 -8.15
N PHE A 40 -5.98 14.61 -9.30
CA PHE A 40 -6.00 13.19 -9.66
C PHE A 40 -4.60 12.64 -9.92
N SER A 41 -3.74 13.38 -10.62
CA SER A 41 -2.37 12.95 -10.91
C SER A 41 -1.52 12.83 -9.64
N GLU A 42 -1.67 13.78 -8.70
CA GLU A 42 -0.99 13.71 -7.41
C GLU A 42 -1.48 12.54 -6.54
N LEU A 43 -2.80 12.32 -6.49
CA LEU A 43 -3.40 11.19 -5.78
C LEU A 43 -2.92 9.85 -6.36
N ALA A 44 -2.91 9.75 -7.69
CA ALA A 44 -2.43 8.58 -8.42
C ALA A 44 -0.98 8.21 -8.08
N LEU A 45 -0.08 9.20 -8.06
CA LEU A 45 1.33 8.99 -7.72
C LEU A 45 1.50 8.61 -6.25
N THR A 46 0.85 9.32 -5.34
CA THR A 46 0.93 9.08 -3.89
C THR A 46 0.42 7.68 -3.55
N SER A 47 -0.75 7.30 -4.08
CA SER A 47 -1.34 5.97 -3.90
C SER A 47 -0.46 4.84 -4.46
N ASN A 48 0.23 5.07 -5.59
CA ASN A 48 1.16 4.09 -6.16
C ASN A 48 2.39 3.86 -5.26
N ASP A 49 2.97 4.93 -4.73
CA ASP A 49 4.13 4.81 -3.86
C ASP A 49 3.75 4.12 -2.54
N LEU A 50 2.58 4.43 -1.97
CA LEU A 50 2.03 3.70 -0.82
C LEU A 50 1.77 2.22 -1.13
N PHE A 51 1.24 1.91 -2.31
CA PHE A 51 1.04 0.52 -2.74
C PHE A 51 2.37 -0.24 -2.77
N LYS A 52 3.43 0.34 -3.34
CA LYS A 52 4.77 -0.28 -3.35
C LYS A 52 5.33 -0.48 -1.94
N GLU A 53 5.15 0.49 -1.05
CA GLU A 53 5.56 0.38 0.36
C GLU A 53 4.83 -0.78 1.06
N LEU A 54 3.51 -0.88 0.88
CA LEU A 54 2.70 -1.98 1.41
C LEU A 54 3.14 -3.34 0.87
N LYS A 55 3.34 -3.48 -0.44
CA LYS A 55 3.82 -4.74 -1.04
C LYS A 55 5.20 -5.12 -0.53
N SER A 56 6.12 -4.16 -0.40
CA SER A 56 7.44 -4.39 0.17
C SER A 56 7.36 -4.91 1.61
N LEU A 57 6.51 -4.30 2.45
CA LEU A 57 6.28 -4.75 3.83
C LEU A 57 5.66 -6.15 3.89
N GLU A 58 4.70 -6.45 3.01
CA GLU A 58 4.08 -7.77 2.91
C GLU A 58 5.13 -8.86 2.61
N TYR A 59 6.02 -8.61 1.64
CA TYR A 59 7.10 -9.54 1.30
C TYR A 59 8.08 -9.73 2.46
N GLN A 60 8.46 -8.65 3.15
CA GLN A 60 9.35 -8.73 4.30
C GLN A 60 8.72 -9.52 5.45
N LEU A 61 7.44 -9.29 5.76
CA LEU A 61 6.70 -10.04 6.78
C LEU A 61 6.53 -11.51 6.41
N ALA A 62 6.21 -11.81 5.16
CA ALA A 62 6.09 -13.19 4.69
C ALA A 62 7.42 -13.95 4.82
N GLY A 63 8.53 -13.34 4.39
CA GLY A 63 9.86 -13.92 4.54
C GLY A 63 10.25 -14.12 6.01
N MET A 64 9.93 -13.16 6.86
CA MET A 64 10.18 -13.24 8.31
C MET A 64 9.33 -14.33 8.98
N LEU A 65 8.02 -14.41 8.70
CA LEU A 65 7.13 -15.44 9.23
C LEU A 65 7.59 -16.85 8.83
N ALA A 66 8.09 -17.01 7.60
CA ALA A 66 8.61 -18.29 7.11
C ALA A 66 9.95 -18.69 7.74
N SER A 67 10.77 -17.72 8.13
CA SER A 67 12.15 -17.95 8.62
C SER A 67 12.30 -17.88 10.14
N THR A 68 11.28 -17.42 10.87
CA THR A 68 11.33 -17.28 12.33
C THR A 68 10.60 -18.41 13.03
N LYS A 69 11.28 -19.04 14.01
CA LYS A 69 10.62 -19.87 15.00
C LYS A 69 10.15 -18.98 16.15
N PHE A 70 8.84 -18.84 16.28
CA PHE A 70 8.23 -18.08 17.37
C PHE A 70 8.21 -18.94 18.63
N GLU A 71 8.55 -18.32 19.77
CA GLU A 71 8.44 -18.96 21.08
C GLU A 71 7.00 -18.86 21.63
N ASN A 72 6.19 -17.93 21.09
CA ASN A 72 4.81 -17.70 21.46
C ASN A 72 3.92 -17.63 20.20
N ASP A 73 2.85 -18.43 20.17
CA ASP A 73 1.85 -18.45 19.10
C ASP A 73 1.08 -17.13 19.00
N ASP A 74 0.85 -16.41 20.10
CA ASP A 74 0.19 -15.10 20.10
C ASP A 74 1.02 -14.09 19.30
N THR A 75 2.34 -14.09 19.51
CA THR A 75 3.25 -13.20 18.80
C THR A 75 3.26 -13.49 17.31
N ARG A 76 3.24 -14.77 16.92
CA ARG A 76 3.12 -15.16 15.52
C ARG A 76 1.80 -14.66 14.93
N HIS A 77 0.70 -14.87 15.64
CA HIS A 77 -0.63 -14.47 15.22
C HIS A 77 -0.73 -12.95 14.99
N GLU A 78 -0.15 -12.13 15.87
CA GLU A 78 -0.08 -10.67 15.69
C GLU A 78 0.55 -10.27 14.34
N TYR A 79 1.65 -10.92 13.94
CA TYR A 79 2.31 -10.63 12.66
C TYR A 79 1.53 -11.16 11.45
N GLU A 80 0.81 -12.26 11.60
CA GLU A 80 -0.09 -12.77 10.56
C GLU A 80 -1.26 -11.81 10.33
N VAL A 81 -1.86 -11.29 11.40
CA VAL A 81 -2.91 -10.24 11.34
C VAL A 81 -2.36 -8.96 10.71
N MET A 82 -1.14 -8.55 11.06
CA MET A 82 -0.51 -7.37 10.45
C MET A 82 -0.29 -7.55 8.95
N LYS A 83 0.17 -8.73 8.52
CA LYS A 83 0.34 -9.07 7.10
C LYS A 83 -1.00 -9.02 6.35
N GLU A 84 -2.06 -9.57 6.93
CA GLU A 84 -3.40 -9.52 6.34
C GLU A 84 -3.92 -8.08 6.24
N ALA A 85 -3.71 -7.26 7.27
CA ALA A 85 -4.06 -5.85 7.22
C ALA A 85 -3.32 -5.11 6.11
N ILE A 86 -2.03 -5.38 5.92
CA ILE A 86 -1.23 -4.81 4.81
C ILE A 86 -1.78 -5.22 3.46
N HIS A 87 -2.10 -6.51 3.29
CA HIS A 87 -2.69 -7.03 2.07
C HIS A 87 -3.99 -6.31 1.72
N ASN A 88 -4.90 -6.19 2.70
CA ASN A 88 -6.18 -5.50 2.52
C ASN A 88 -6.02 -4.02 2.17
N MET A 89 -5.03 -3.32 2.77
CA MET A 89 -4.74 -1.92 2.42
C MET A 89 -4.20 -1.78 0.99
N ALA A 90 -3.37 -2.72 0.54
CA ALA A 90 -2.84 -2.72 -0.82
C ALA A 90 -3.94 -2.96 -1.87
N ASP A 91 -4.84 -3.89 -1.58
CA ASP A 91 -6.00 -4.19 -2.44
C ASP A 91 -6.99 -3.02 -2.51
N ASP A 92 -7.24 -2.33 -1.39
CA ASP A 92 -8.08 -1.13 -1.33
C ASP A 92 -7.50 -0.01 -2.22
N LEU A 93 -6.21 0.31 -2.06
CA LEU A 93 -5.53 1.32 -2.89
C LEU A 93 -5.56 0.96 -4.36
N GLN A 94 -5.33 -0.31 -4.70
CA GLN A 94 -5.39 -0.76 -6.09
C GLN A 94 -6.80 -0.62 -6.68
N THR A 95 -7.83 -0.92 -5.89
CA THR A 95 -9.24 -0.81 -6.30
C THR A 95 -9.62 0.64 -6.54
N VAL A 96 -9.34 1.52 -5.58
CA VAL A 96 -9.60 2.96 -5.68
C VAL A 96 -8.86 3.55 -6.88
N PHE A 97 -7.60 3.18 -7.08
CA PHE A 97 -6.82 3.63 -8.22
C PHE A 97 -7.47 3.23 -9.56
N LYS A 98 -7.84 1.95 -9.72
CA LYS A 98 -8.51 1.45 -10.93
C LYS A 98 -9.81 2.18 -11.21
N GLU A 99 -10.61 2.44 -10.18
CA GLU A 99 -11.87 3.19 -10.30
C GLU A 99 -11.62 4.63 -10.75
N ARG A 100 -10.60 5.30 -10.17
CA ARG A 100 -10.25 6.68 -10.54
C ARG A 100 -9.76 6.80 -11.98
N ILE A 101 -8.94 5.85 -12.44
CA ILE A 101 -8.54 5.78 -13.85
C ILE A 101 -9.76 5.58 -14.76
N ARG A 102 -10.70 4.71 -14.38
CA ARG A 102 -11.94 4.52 -15.14
C ARG A 102 -12.72 5.83 -15.26
N LEU A 103 -12.93 6.53 -14.15
CA LEU A 103 -13.64 7.81 -14.12
C LEU A 103 -12.96 8.88 -14.98
N LEU A 104 -11.63 8.96 -14.97
CA LEU A 104 -10.88 9.87 -15.83
C LEU A 104 -11.06 9.52 -17.31
N SER A 105 -10.99 8.24 -17.67
CA SER A 105 -11.19 7.78 -19.06
C SER A 105 -12.61 8.00 -19.58
N GLU A 106 -13.61 7.97 -18.69
CA GLU A 106 -15.02 8.25 -19.00
C GLU A 106 -15.33 9.75 -19.03
N SER A 107 -14.50 10.58 -18.37
CA SER A 107 -14.61 12.03 -18.47
C SER A 107 -14.14 12.50 -19.85
N ASN A 108 -14.94 13.33 -20.52
CA ASN A 108 -14.67 13.88 -21.86
C ASN A 108 -13.34 14.67 -21.99
N GLY A 109 -12.50 14.74 -20.95
CA GLY A 109 -11.20 15.42 -20.94
C GLY A 109 -10.03 14.58 -21.48
N GLY A 110 -10.20 13.26 -21.63
CA GLY A 110 -9.12 12.33 -22.02
C GLY A 110 -8.05 12.18 -20.94
N LEU A 111 -7.39 11.02 -20.89
CA LEU A 111 -6.21 10.82 -20.04
C LEU A 111 -5.06 11.70 -20.56
N TRP A 112 -4.56 12.61 -19.73
CA TRP A 112 -3.36 13.39 -19.99
C TRP A 112 -2.13 12.49 -19.89
N GLY A 113 -1.04 12.85 -20.58
CA GLY A 113 0.16 11.99 -20.68
C GLY A 113 0.87 11.65 -19.36
N ILE A 114 0.52 12.30 -18.24
CA ILE A 114 0.99 11.91 -16.90
C ILE A 114 0.19 10.70 -16.38
N GLU A 115 -1.13 10.67 -16.59
CA GLU A 115 -2.01 9.58 -16.15
C GLU A 115 -1.74 8.30 -16.96
N CYS A 116 -1.51 8.43 -18.27
CA CYS A 116 -1.06 7.31 -19.11
C CYS A 116 0.28 6.73 -18.62
N ARG A 117 1.25 7.58 -18.28
CA ARG A 117 2.55 7.14 -17.77
C ARG A 117 2.45 6.49 -16.39
N THR A 118 1.58 6.98 -15.52
CA THR A 118 1.32 6.35 -14.22
C THR A 118 0.67 4.98 -14.38
N ILE A 119 -0.31 4.84 -15.28
CA ILE A 119 -0.92 3.55 -15.64
C ILE A 119 0.13 2.59 -16.20
N GLU A 120 0.96 3.02 -17.15
CA GLU A 120 2.03 2.21 -17.75
C GLU A 120 3.04 1.75 -16.69
N THR A 121 3.46 2.66 -15.79
CA THR A 121 4.41 2.35 -14.72
C THR A 121 3.82 1.36 -13.70
N MET A 122 2.52 1.40 -13.45
CA MET A 122 1.85 0.49 -12.51
C MET A 122 1.50 -0.85 -13.14
N ALA A 123 1.07 -0.86 -14.41
CA ALA A 123 0.76 -2.08 -15.15
C ALA A 123 2.00 -2.96 -15.38
N ILE A 124 3.21 -2.38 -15.38
CA ILE A 124 4.48 -3.13 -15.44
C ILE A 124 4.86 -3.77 -14.10
N ASN A 125 4.34 -3.26 -12.97
CA ASN A 125 4.69 -3.70 -11.62
C ASN A 125 3.60 -4.58 -10.95
N LEU A 126 2.62 -5.04 -11.73
CA LEU A 126 1.65 -6.10 -11.38
C LEU A 126 2.04 -7.41 -12.08
#